data_AF-X0YWE4-F1
#
_entry.id   AF-X0YWE4-F1
#
_cell.length_a   1.000
_cell.length_b   1.000
_cell.length_c   1.000
_cell.angle_alpha   90.00
_cell.angle_beta   90.00
_cell.angle_gamma   90.00
#
_symmetry.space_group_name_H-M   'P 1'
#
loop_
_entity.id
_entity.type
_entity.pdbx_description
1 polymer ?
#
loop_
_entity_poly.entity_id
_entity_poly.type
_entity_poly.pdbx_seq_one_letter_code
_entity_poly.pdbx_strand_id
1 'polypeptide(L)'
;AREDHNQDSPNHKRGGPKIHFDLSGYDILFWDPNNLTEFKNELEKRIRRRLATLPSYVPTSSSPWDREWISKNQDAAFAGFKRYGKSGFMEIRMTLSDGKLNVTQRELLSVAEQAQIHTFGWPLGIVGTTREYRPRPTTDGISAEILIEQKTGYDDTGSYDYWALRKDGTVYLLTSLFEDQKKPGYIFFNTRIVRITEALLYSVRLYTSLKISTNSRVFIGIRHGGLKDRILSDSRNKGLFSFSKYVSQE
;
A
#
# COMPACT_ATOMS: atom_id res chain seq x y z
N ALA A 1 7.52 19.02 13.12
CA ALA A 1 8.61 18.02 13.31
C ALA A 1 9.27 18.24 14.67
N ARG A 2 9.94 17.24 15.28
CA ARG A 2 10.70 17.48 16.53
C ARG A 2 11.87 18.43 16.24
N GLU A 3 12.09 19.41 17.11
CA GLU A 3 13.13 20.46 16.96
C GLU A 3 14.55 19.93 16.86
N ASP A 4 14.82 18.74 17.41
CA ASP A 4 16.13 18.08 17.42
C ASP A 4 16.59 17.62 16.01
N HIS A 5 15.72 17.72 15.00
CA HIS A 5 16.05 17.41 13.61
C HIS A 5 16.62 18.60 12.82
N ASN A 6 16.43 19.84 13.30
CA ASN A 6 17.05 21.02 12.68
C ASN A 6 18.51 21.12 13.14
N GLN A 7 19.46 21.26 12.21
CA GLN A 7 20.89 21.40 12.54
C GLN A 7 21.21 22.70 13.26
N ASP A 8 20.40 23.74 13.02
CA ASP A 8 20.55 25.06 13.60
C ASP A 8 19.78 25.22 14.91
N SER A 9 19.07 24.17 15.35
CA SER A 9 18.36 24.19 16.63
C SER A 9 19.32 23.97 17.79
N PRO A 10 19.20 24.75 18.89
CA PRO A 10 19.97 24.50 20.12
C PRO A 10 19.64 23.14 20.75
N ASN A 11 18.52 22.52 20.37
CA ASN A 11 18.10 21.19 20.84
C ASN A 11 18.61 20.04 19.95
N HIS A 12 19.47 20.32 18.97
CA HIS A 12 20.02 19.31 18.06
C HIS A 12 20.94 18.31 18.78
N LYS A 13 20.54 17.03 18.83
CA LYS A 13 21.40 15.94 19.31
C LYS A 13 22.10 15.25 18.15
N ARG A 14 23.42 15.47 18.01
CA ARG A 14 24.26 14.72 17.06
C ARG A 14 24.19 13.21 17.37
N GLY A 15 23.84 12.40 16.38
CA GLY A 15 23.85 10.93 16.47
C GLY A 15 22.61 10.27 17.08
N GLY A 16 21.55 11.01 17.42
CA GLY A 16 20.29 10.42 17.90
C GLY A 16 19.46 9.76 16.78
N PRO A 17 18.58 8.79 17.10
CA PRO A 17 17.66 8.18 16.13
C PRO A 17 16.63 9.22 15.63
N LYS A 18 16.57 9.41 14.31
CA LYS A 18 15.71 10.39 13.62
C LYS A 18 14.65 9.67 12.78
N ILE A 19 13.38 10.07 12.89
CA ILE A 19 12.32 9.59 11.99
C ILE A 19 12.25 10.51 10.76
N HIS A 20 12.48 9.92 9.58
CA HIS A 20 12.53 10.62 8.29
C HIS A 20 11.27 10.33 7.46
N PHE A 21 10.69 11.38 6.86
CA PHE A 21 9.63 11.26 5.85
C PHE A 21 10.06 12.04 4.60
N ASP A 22 10.83 11.39 3.72
CA ASP A 22 10.67 11.43 2.25
C ASP A 22 11.63 10.38 1.65
N LEU A 23 11.21 9.78 0.56
CA LEU A 23 11.69 8.52 -0.01
C LEU A 23 12.58 8.71 -1.25
N SER A 24 13.09 9.92 -1.51
CA SER A 24 14.04 10.13 -2.62
C SER A 24 15.03 11.29 -2.47
N GLY A 25 15.07 11.98 -1.33
CA GLY A 25 16.03 13.06 -1.09
C GLY A 25 15.84 13.68 0.28
N TYR A 26 16.94 14.12 0.89
CA TYR A 26 17.02 14.70 2.23
C TYR A 26 16.39 16.12 2.33
N ASP A 27 15.21 16.36 1.79
CA ASP A 27 14.53 17.65 1.95
C ASP A 27 13.54 17.59 3.13
N ILE A 28 14.06 17.77 4.34
CA ILE A 28 13.21 17.90 5.54
C ILE A 28 12.26 19.08 5.34
N LEU A 29 10.96 18.81 5.34
CA LEU A 29 9.94 19.85 5.45
C LEU A 29 9.82 20.17 6.94
N PHE A 30 10.26 21.36 7.34
CA PHE A 30 9.92 21.92 8.64
C PHE A 30 8.64 22.70 8.46
N TRP A 31 7.62 22.41 9.28
CA TRP A 31 6.37 23.17 9.31
C TRP A 31 5.87 23.28 10.73
N ASP A 32 5.23 24.41 11.01
CA ASP A 32 4.48 24.65 12.25
C ASP A 32 3.09 23.99 12.12
N PRO A 33 2.71 23.08 13.03
CA PRO A 33 1.37 22.49 13.06
C PRO A 33 0.23 23.52 13.13
N ASN A 34 0.50 24.71 13.66
CA ASN A 34 -0.48 25.78 13.79
C ASN A 34 -0.59 26.66 12.53
N ASN A 35 0.33 26.50 11.57
CA ASN A 35 0.35 27.28 10.33
C ASN A 35 0.11 26.40 9.10
N LEU A 36 -1.11 25.89 8.98
CA LEU A 36 -1.51 25.00 7.88
C LEU A 36 -1.41 25.66 6.50
N THR A 37 -1.59 26.98 6.42
CA THR A 37 -1.49 27.74 5.16
C THR A 37 -0.08 27.69 4.60
N GLU A 38 0.93 27.90 5.46
CA GLU A 38 2.33 27.82 5.07
C GLU A 38 2.73 26.40 4.64
N PHE A 39 2.31 25.39 5.42
CA PHE A 39 2.51 23.99 5.05
C PHE A 39 1.93 23.66 3.66
N LYS A 40 0.69 24.08 3.40
CA LYS A 40 0.04 23.88 2.10
C LYS A 40 0.85 24.52 0.97
N ASN A 41 1.29 25.77 1.15
CA ASN A 41 2.02 26.51 0.13
C ASN A 41 3.38 25.86 -0.18
N GLU A 42 4.13 25.43 0.84
CA GLU A 42 5.42 24.77 0.64
C GLU A 42 5.27 23.38 0.02
N LEU A 43 4.27 22.60 0.43
CA LEU A 43 3.95 21.33 -0.19
C LEU A 43 3.61 21.53 -1.68
N GLU A 44 2.74 22.48 -2.00
CA GLU A 44 2.33 22.78 -3.37
C GLU A 44 3.53 23.20 -4.23
N LYS A 45 4.39 24.08 -3.72
CA LYS A 45 5.62 24.52 -4.40
C LYS A 45 6.55 23.35 -4.72
N ARG A 46 6.74 22.42 -3.77
CA ARG A 46 7.59 21.24 -3.98
C ARG A 46 6.98 20.28 -5.00
N ILE A 47 5.66 20.04 -4.94
CA ILE A 47 4.94 19.24 -5.95
C ILE A 47 5.14 19.85 -7.34
N ARG A 48 4.94 21.17 -7.49
CA ARG A 48 5.13 21.89 -8.77
C ARG A 48 6.57 21.74 -9.29
N ARG A 49 7.58 21.91 -8.43
CA ARG A 49 8.99 21.73 -8.80
C ARG A 49 9.28 20.30 -9.26
N ARG A 50 8.70 19.30 -8.61
CA ARG A 50 8.86 17.90 -9.03
C ARG A 50 8.16 17.64 -10.36
N LEU A 51 6.93 18.14 -10.55
CA LEU A 51 6.22 18.03 -11.83
C LEU A 51 7.01 18.67 -12.99
N ALA A 52 7.68 19.80 -12.76
CA ALA A 52 8.50 20.48 -13.78
C ALA A 52 9.79 19.72 -14.15
N THR A 53 10.30 18.86 -13.26
CA THR A 53 11.53 18.07 -13.50
C THR A 53 11.23 16.66 -14.01
N LEU A 54 9.97 16.22 -13.95
CA LEU A 54 9.56 14.96 -14.53
C LEU A 54 9.49 15.09 -16.06
N PRO A 55 10.09 14.15 -16.83
CA PRO A 55 10.05 14.20 -18.29
C PRO A 55 8.61 14.22 -18.80
N SER A 56 8.30 15.01 -19.83
CA SER A 56 6.96 15.07 -20.41
C SER A 56 6.50 13.68 -20.86
N TYR A 57 5.35 13.23 -20.35
CA TYR A 57 4.77 11.94 -20.74
C TYR A 57 4.07 12.08 -22.08
N VAL A 58 4.51 11.30 -23.06
CA VAL A 58 3.68 10.98 -24.23
C VAL A 58 3.02 9.64 -23.92
N PRO A 59 1.69 9.57 -23.76
CA PRO A 59 1.00 8.31 -23.55
C PRO A 59 1.26 7.37 -24.73
N THR A 60 1.96 6.26 -24.49
CA THR A 60 1.84 5.11 -25.37
C THR A 60 0.41 4.58 -25.24
N SER A 61 -0.27 4.35 -26.36
CA SER A 61 -1.68 3.97 -26.39
C SER A 61 -1.98 2.57 -25.80
N SER A 62 -0.95 1.84 -25.37
CA SER A 62 -1.07 0.53 -24.71
C SER A 62 -1.21 0.70 -23.20
N SER A 63 -2.23 0.05 -22.63
CA SER A 63 -2.39 -0.03 -21.17
C SER A 63 -1.10 -0.56 -20.51
N PRO A 64 -0.62 0.03 -19.40
CA PRO A 64 0.57 -0.47 -18.69
C PRO A 64 0.29 -1.80 -17.97
N TRP A 65 -0.97 -2.21 -17.91
CA TRP A 65 -1.45 -3.38 -17.19
C TRP A 65 -1.47 -4.61 -18.10
N ASP A 66 -0.73 -5.64 -17.70
CA ASP A 66 -0.94 -6.99 -18.23
C ASP A 66 -2.28 -7.53 -17.69
N ARG A 67 -3.32 -7.41 -18.51
CA ARG A 67 -4.70 -7.77 -18.11
C ARG A 67 -4.84 -9.25 -17.83
N GLU A 68 -4.13 -10.11 -18.57
CA GLU A 68 -4.23 -11.56 -18.40
C GLU A 68 -3.60 -11.97 -17.07
N TRP A 69 -2.39 -11.50 -16.80
CA TRP A 69 -1.70 -11.80 -15.55
C TRP A 69 -2.46 -11.26 -14.32
N ILE A 70 -2.99 -10.04 -14.43
CA ILE A 70 -3.79 -9.44 -13.35
C ILE A 70 -5.10 -10.22 -13.16
N SER A 71 -5.81 -10.60 -14.23
CA SER A 71 -7.06 -11.36 -14.11
C SER A 71 -6.83 -12.70 -13.46
N LYS A 72 -5.78 -13.43 -13.84
CA LYS A 72 -5.42 -14.71 -13.22
C LYS A 72 -5.20 -14.60 -11.71
N ASN A 73 -4.44 -13.58 -11.27
CA ASN A 73 -4.20 -13.36 -9.85
C ASN A 73 -5.45 -12.87 -9.12
N GLN A 74 -6.27 -12.07 -9.79
CA GLN A 74 -7.56 -11.65 -9.28
C GLN A 74 -8.49 -12.84 -9.06
N ASP A 75 -8.61 -13.76 -10.01
CA ASP A 75 -9.44 -14.95 -9.89
C ASP A 75 -8.96 -15.85 -8.74
N ALA A 76 -7.65 -16.08 -8.63
CA ALA A 76 -7.07 -16.85 -7.52
C ALA A 76 -7.34 -16.19 -6.16
N ALA A 77 -7.09 -14.88 -6.06
CA ALA A 77 -7.30 -14.12 -4.83
C ALA A 77 -8.78 -14.11 -4.41
N PHE A 78 -9.70 -13.90 -5.36
CA PHE A 78 -11.14 -13.90 -5.08
C PHE A 78 -11.70 -15.28 -4.79
N ALA A 79 -11.13 -16.35 -5.36
CA ALA A 79 -11.50 -17.72 -5.01
C ALA A 79 -11.23 -17.99 -3.52
N GLY A 80 -10.04 -17.65 -3.01
CA GLY A 80 -9.72 -17.76 -1.58
C GLY A 80 -10.55 -16.82 -0.72
N PHE A 81 -10.68 -15.55 -1.12
CA PHE A 81 -11.48 -14.54 -0.43
C PHE A 81 -12.94 -14.99 -0.19
N LYS A 82 -13.58 -15.55 -1.23
CA LYS A 82 -14.95 -16.10 -1.15
C LYS A 82 -15.00 -17.39 -0.34
N ARG A 83 -14.03 -18.28 -0.53
CA ARG A 83 -13.93 -19.56 0.21
C ARG A 83 -13.90 -19.33 1.72
N TYR A 84 -13.29 -18.25 2.17
CA TYR A 84 -13.20 -17.88 3.60
C TYR A 84 -14.23 -16.82 4.02
N GLY A 85 -15.33 -16.66 3.27
CA GLY A 85 -16.48 -15.86 3.69
C GLY A 85 -16.22 -14.36 3.88
N LYS A 86 -15.14 -13.82 3.32
CA LYS A 86 -14.81 -12.40 3.48
C LYS A 86 -15.70 -11.55 2.57
N SER A 87 -16.05 -10.34 3.02
CA SER A 87 -17.06 -9.51 2.36
C SER A 87 -16.52 -8.17 1.85
N GLY A 88 -15.59 -7.54 2.56
CA GLY A 88 -14.89 -6.33 2.12
C GLY A 88 -13.42 -6.57 1.80
N PHE A 89 -12.88 -5.84 0.82
CA PHE A 89 -11.45 -5.92 0.48
C PHE A 89 -10.86 -4.59 0.01
N MET A 90 -9.52 -4.55 0.03
CA MET A 90 -8.68 -3.60 -0.69
C MET A 90 -7.77 -4.39 -1.65
N GLU A 91 -7.76 -3.99 -2.91
CA GLU A 91 -6.92 -4.55 -3.97
C GLU A 91 -5.91 -3.48 -4.42
N ILE A 92 -4.66 -3.89 -4.60
CA ILE A 92 -3.57 -3.02 -5.06
C ILE A 92 -2.85 -3.70 -6.22
N ARG A 93 -2.55 -2.91 -7.25
CA ARG A 93 -1.78 -3.33 -8.43
C ARG A 93 -0.67 -2.33 -8.64
N MET A 94 0.54 -2.80 -8.90
CA MET A 94 1.67 -1.94 -9.21
C MET A 94 2.44 -2.50 -10.39
N THR A 95 2.93 -1.64 -11.28
CA THR A 95 3.78 -2.06 -12.40
C THR A 95 4.72 -0.94 -12.85
N LEU A 96 5.87 -1.30 -13.39
CA LEU A 96 6.82 -0.37 -14.00
C LEU A 96 6.37 0.01 -15.41
N SER A 97 6.67 1.24 -15.83
CA SER A 97 6.41 1.68 -17.20
C SER A 97 7.26 0.96 -18.25
N ASP A 98 8.43 0.45 -17.85
CA ASP A 98 9.51 -0.04 -18.70
C ASP A 98 9.89 -1.46 -18.30
N GLY A 99 8.95 -2.41 -18.40
CA GLY A 99 9.00 -3.83 -17.97
C GLY A 99 10.14 -4.71 -18.51
N LYS A 100 11.37 -4.20 -18.49
CA LYS A 100 12.64 -4.83 -18.88
C LYS A 100 13.30 -5.57 -17.70
N LEU A 101 12.69 -5.51 -16.53
CA LEU A 101 13.19 -6.17 -15.35
C LEU A 101 12.93 -7.69 -15.45
N ASN A 102 13.90 -8.50 -15.06
CA ASN A 102 13.75 -9.96 -14.98
C ASN A 102 14.61 -10.48 -13.82
N VAL A 103 14.04 -10.40 -12.62
CA VAL A 103 14.70 -10.73 -11.35
C VAL A 103 14.52 -12.22 -11.03
N THR A 104 15.50 -12.84 -10.37
CA THR A 104 15.36 -14.23 -9.93
C THR A 104 14.35 -14.35 -8.77
N GLN A 105 13.72 -15.51 -8.59
CA GLN A 105 12.77 -15.73 -7.49
C GLN A 105 13.40 -15.54 -6.10
N ARG A 106 14.70 -15.86 -5.96
CA ARG A 106 15.44 -15.65 -4.72
C ARG A 106 15.56 -14.17 -4.40
N GLU A 107 15.89 -13.36 -5.40
CA GLU A 107 15.96 -11.91 -5.26
C GLU A 107 14.56 -11.31 -5.03
N LEU A 108 13.52 -11.79 -5.72
CA LEU A 108 12.14 -11.38 -5.46
C LEU A 108 11.72 -11.63 -4.01
N LEU A 109 12.08 -12.78 -3.43
CA LEU A 109 11.78 -13.08 -2.04
C LEU A 109 12.47 -12.09 -1.10
N SER A 110 13.78 -11.86 -1.30
CA SER A 110 14.54 -10.89 -0.50
C SER A 110 13.98 -9.46 -0.63
N VAL A 111 13.55 -9.07 -1.83
CA VAL A 111 12.95 -7.77 -2.10
C VAL A 111 11.58 -7.64 -1.43
N ALA A 112 10.74 -8.67 -1.53
CA ALA A 112 9.43 -8.70 -0.88
C ALA A 112 9.57 -8.58 0.64
N GLU A 113 10.57 -9.25 1.23
CA GLU A 113 10.87 -9.15 2.66
C GLU A 113 11.24 -7.72 3.08
N GLN A 114 12.08 -7.04 2.30
CA GLN A 114 12.52 -5.67 2.53
C GLN A 114 11.42 -4.62 2.31
N ALA A 115 10.45 -4.93 1.43
CA ALA A 115 9.36 -4.01 1.08
C ALA A 115 8.33 -3.82 2.21
N GLN A 116 8.22 -4.78 3.13
CA GLN A 116 7.23 -4.78 4.20
C GLN A 116 7.32 -3.53 5.10
N ILE A 117 6.16 -2.99 5.47
CA ILE A 117 6.01 -1.82 6.34
C ILE A 117 5.36 -2.26 7.67
N HIS A 118 6.13 -2.28 8.76
CA HIS A 118 5.71 -2.82 10.06
C HIS A 118 5.13 -1.78 11.03
N THR A 119 4.62 -0.65 10.53
CA THR A 119 4.21 0.48 11.37
C THR A 119 2.72 0.50 11.74
N PHE A 120 1.85 -0.18 10.99
CA PHE A 120 0.40 -0.02 11.10
C PHE A 120 -0.35 -1.32 11.44
N GLY A 121 0.34 -2.29 12.04
CA GLY A 121 -0.18 -3.63 12.32
C GLY A 121 0.30 -4.63 11.27
N TRP A 122 -0.62 -5.49 10.79
CA TRP A 122 -0.33 -6.53 9.81
C TRP A 122 0.11 -5.94 8.45
N PRO A 123 1.37 -6.13 8.02
CA PRO A 123 1.91 -5.48 6.82
C PRO A 123 1.21 -5.92 5.52
N LEU A 124 1.10 -5.00 4.56
CA LEU A 124 0.81 -5.35 3.17
C LEU A 124 1.94 -6.21 2.59
N GLY A 125 1.57 -7.26 1.85
CA GLY A 125 2.53 -8.13 1.17
C GLY A 125 3.46 -8.87 2.13
N ILE A 126 2.95 -9.24 3.31
CA ILE A 126 3.75 -9.89 4.35
C ILE A 126 4.38 -11.18 3.85
N VAL A 127 5.65 -11.39 4.19
CA VAL A 127 6.38 -12.62 3.88
C VAL A 127 6.37 -13.52 5.12
N GLY A 128 5.53 -14.55 5.09
CA GLY A 128 5.46 -15.52 6.18
C GLY A 128 6.71 -16.40 6.27
N THR A 129 7.15 -16.67 7.50
CA THR A 129 8.29 -17.56 7.77
C THR A 129 7.87 -19.02 7.99
N THR A 130 6.61 -19.26 8.35
CA THR A 130 6.04 -20.59 8.51
C THR A 130 5.74 -21.21 7.16
N ARG A 131 5.81 -22.55 7.08
CA ARG A 131 5.62 -23.30 5.82
C ARG A 131 4.30 -22.99 5.11
N GLU A 132 3.24 -22.71 5.88
CA GLU A 132 1.90 -22.45 5.38
C GLU A 132 1.76 -21.07 4.71
N TYR A 133 2.45 -20.05 5.24
CA TYR A 133 2.34 -18.66 4.78
C TYR A 133 3.56 -18.19 3.98
N ARG A 134 4.52 -19.09 3.75
CA ARG A 134 5.72 -18.79 2.98
C ARG A 134 5.37 -18.61 1.49
N PRO A 135 5.95 -17.61 0.81
CA PRO A 135 5.74 -17.43 -0.61
C PRO A 135 6.18 -18.66 -1.40
N ARG A 136 5.35 -19.06 -2.35
CA ARG A 136 5.59 -20.18 -3.25
C ARG A 136 6.11 -19.67 -4.59
N PRO A 137 7.13 -20.31 -5.17
CA PRO A 137 7.60 -19.98 -6.51
C PRO A 137 6.51 -20.30 -7.55
N THR A 138 6.36 -19.42 -8.54
CA THR A 138 5.52 -19.62 -9.74
C THR A 138 6.42 -19.64 -10.99
N THR A 139 5.88 -19.92 -12.17
CA THR A 139 6.66 -19.88 -13.42
C THR A 139 7.29 -18.49 -13.68
N ASP A 140 6.61 -17.44 -13.24
CA ASP A 140 6.86 -16.04 -13.57
C ASP A 140 7.16 -15.16 -12.34
N GLY A 141 7.25 -15.71 -11.14
CA GLY A 141 7.42 -14.92 -9.93
C GLY A 141 7.32 -15.72 -8.63
N ILE A 142 6.77 -15.07 -7.60
CA ILE A 142 6.42 -15.66 -6.30
C ILE A 142 5.02 -15.19 -5.89
N SER A 143 4.31 -16.00 -5.09
CA SER A 143 2.99 -15.63 -4.55
C SER A 143 2.77 -16.21 -3.17
N ALA A 144 1.90 -15.59 -2.38
CA ALA A 144 1.45 -16.13 -1.10
C ALA A 144 -0.06 -15.94 -0.95
N GLU A 145 -0.71 -16.95 -0.38
CA GLU A 145 -2.09 -16.91 0.10
C GLU A 145 -2.03 -17.15 1.60
N ILE A 146 -2.59 -16.23 2.38
CA ILE A 146 -2.47 -16.20 3.83
C ILE A 146 -3.86 -16.06 4.43
N LEU A 147 -4.20 -17.03 5.27
CA LEU A 147 -5.39 -17.00 6.10
C LEU A 147 -4.95 -16.96 7.56
N ILE A 148 -5.42 -15.97 8.31
CA ILE A 148 -5.29 -15.98 9.76
C ILE A 148 -6.66 -16.28 10.33
N GLU A 149 -6.84 -17.46 10.90
CA GLU A 149 -8.05 -17.79 11.65
C GLU A 149 -8.01 -17.14 13.04
N GLN A 150 -9.03 -16.37 13.40
CA GLN A 150 -9.28 -16.02 14.81
C GLN A 150 -10.35 -16.95 15.35
N LYS A 151 -9.97 -17.87 16.23
CA LYS A 151 -10.90 -18.76 16.92
C LYS A 151 -11.41 -18.09 18.19
N THR A 152 -12.47 -17.29 18.07
CA THR A 152 -13.34 -16.95 19.21
C THR A 152 -14.77 -17.37 18.87
N GLY A 153 -15.41 -18.08 19.80
CA GLY A 153 -16.46 -19.08 19.56
C GLY A 153 -17.79 -18.67 18.93
N TYR A 154 -17.94 -17.51 18.28
CA TYR A 154 -19.18 -17.15 17.59
C TYR A 154 -19.02 -16.43 16.22
N ASP A 155 -17.84 -15.96 15.81
CA ASP A 155 -17.64 -15.29 14.51
C ASP A 155 -16.26 -15.58 13.87
N ASP A 156 -16.21 -15.79 12.54
CA ASP A 156 -14.95 -15.87 11.77
C ASP A 156 -14.39 -14.46 11.50
N THR A 157 -13.70 -13.92 12.50
CA THR A 157 -13.00 -12.61 12.42
C THR A 157 -11.60 -12.72 11.80
N GLY A 158 -11.29 -13.81 11.11
CA GLY A 158 -9.99 -14.01 10.49
C GLY A 158 -9.65 -13.00 9.39
N SER A 159 -8.37 -12.82 9.04
CA SER A 159 -7.95 -12.05 7.85
C SER A 159 -7.65 -12.98 6.70
N TYR A 160 -7.85 -12.47 5.49
CA TYR A 160 -7.39 -13.09 4.27
C TYR A 160 -6.52 -12.11 3.49
N ASP A 161 -5.33 -12.54 3.11
CA ASP A 161 -4.44 -11.82 2.23
C ASP A 161 -3.96 -12.72 1.10
N TYR A 162 -3.89 -12.15 -0.09
CA TYR A 162 -3.24 -12.76 -1.24
C TYR A 162 -2.29 -11.75 -1.85
N TRP A 163 -1.11 -12.19 -2.26
CA TRP A 163 -0.23 -11.37 -3.05
C TRP A 163 0.63 -12.17 -4.01
N ALA A 164 1.00 -11.52 -5.11
CA ALA A 164 1.92 -12.04 -6.11
C ALA A 164 2.87 -10.95 -6.57
N LEU A 165 4.13 -11.34 -6.77
CA LEU A 165 5.21 -10.50 -7.28
C LEU A 165 5.85 -11.21 -8.46
N ARG A 166 5.76 -10.59 -9.64
CA ARG A 166 6.32 -11.08 -10.90
C ARG A 166 7.78 -10.69 -11.06
N LYS A 167 8.54 -11.44 -11.87
CA LYS A 167 9.96 -11.19 -12.17
C LYS A 167 10.26 -9.80 -12.74
N ASP A 168 9.27 -9.14 -13.34
CA ASP A 168 9.38 -7.79 -13.86
C ASP A 168 9.02 -6.68 -12.86
N GLY A 169 8.75 -7.04 -11.61
CA GLY A 169 8.35 -6.11 -10.56
C GLY A 169 6.86 -5.79 -10.55
N THR A 170 6.04 -6.41 -11.41
CA THR A 170 4.59 -6.28 -11.34
C THR A 170 4.06 -6.93 -10.06
N VAL A 171 3.22 -6.19 -9.32
CA VAL A 171 2.63 -6.61 -8.06
C VAL A 171 1.13 -6.72 -8.17
N TYR A 172 0.58 -7.77 -7.58
CA TYR A 172 -0.83 -7.91 -7.25
C TYR A 172 -0.98 -8.17 -5.75
N LEU A 173 -1.89 -7.46 -5.09
CA LEU A 173 -2.22 -7.61 -3.67
C LEU A 173 -3.74 -7.54 -3.50
N LEU A 174 -4.29 -8.42 -2.67
CA LEU A 174 -5.67 -8.34 -2.16
C LEU A 174 -5.65 -8.62 -0.67
N THR A 175 -6.29 -7.76 0.11
CA THR A 175 -6.41 -7.90 1.57
C THR A 175 -7.87 -7.71 1.98
N SER A 176 -8.37 -8.55 2.88
CA SER A 176 -9.67 -8.35 3.53
C SER A 176 -9.67 -7.06 4.36
N LEU A 177 -10.82 -6.40 4.50
CA LEU A 177 -10.90 -5.19 5.33
C LEU A 177 -10.64 -5.52 6.81
N PHE A 178 -9.63 -4.88 7.39
CA PHE A 178 -9.35 -4.91 8.82
C PHE A 178 -10.58 -4.55 9.68
N GLU A 179 -11.42 -3.64 9.19
CA GLU A 179 -12.64 -3.20 9.85
C GLU A 179 -13.61 -4.36 10.09
N ASP A 180 -13.64 -5.39 9.23
CA ASP A 180 -14.49 -6.55 9.43
C ASP A 180 -14.12 -7.35 10.69
N GLN A 181 -12.86 -7.26 11.13
CA GLN A 181 -12.41 -7.89 12.37
C GLN A 181 -12.71 -7.07 13.61
N LYS A 182 -12.85 -5.75 13.45
CA LYS A 182 -13.03 -4.80 14.57
C LYS A 182 -14.47 -4.41 14.79
N LYS A 183 -15.18 -4.14 13.71
CA LYS A 183 -16.57 -3.67 13.70
C LYS A 183 -17.19 -3.99 12.33
N PRO A 184 -17.72 -5.21 12.13
CA PRO A 184 -18.40 -5.60 10.89
C PRO A 184 -19.42 -4.56 10.42
N GLY A 185 -19.49 -4.33 9.11
CA GLY A 185 -20.39 -3.34 8.50
C GLY A 185 -19.89 -1.89 8.55
N TYR A 186 -18.70 -1.64 9.10
CA TYR A 186 -18.08 -0.32 9.07
C TYR A 186 -16.88 -0.26 8.12
N ILE A 187 -16.51 0.95 7.74
CA ILE A 187 -15.24 1.27 7.09
C ILE A 187 -14.67 2.54 7.74
N PHE A 188 -13.37 2.50 8.05
CA PHE A 188 -12.74 3.58 8.81
C PHE A 188 -11.88 4.43 7.88
N PHE A 189 -12.25 5.70 7.66
CA PHE A 189 -11.54 6.55 6.69
C PHE A 189 -10.07 6.73 7.07
N ASN A 190 -9.78 6.88 8.35
CA ASN A 190 -8.40 7.04 8.85
C ASN A 190 -7.59 5.74 8.67
N THR A 191 -8.20 4.57 8.85
CA THR A 191 -7.57 3.28 8.52
C THR A 191 -7.31 3.17 7.02
N ARG A 192 -8.26 3.53 6.16
CA ARG A 192 -8.07 3.50 4.71
C ARG A 192 -6.96 4.43 4.24
N ILE A 193 -6.87 5.65 4.80
CA ILE A 193 -5.77 6.60 4.53
C ILE A 193 -4.42 5.98 4.91
N VAL A 194 -4.33 5.35 6.08
CA VAL A 194 -3.10 4.68 6.53
C VAL A 194 -2.72 3.52 5.61
N ARG A 195 -3.68 2.67 5.20
CA ARG A 195 -3.42 1.53 4.29
C ARG A 195 -3.01 1.97 2.89
N ILE A 196 -3.58 3.06 2.36
CA ILE A 196 -3.13 3.65 1.10
C ILE A 196 -1.71 4.21 1.24
N THR A 197 -1.43 4.94 2.33
CA THR A 197 -0.07 5.43 2.62
C THR A 197 0.93 4.27 2.68
N GLU A 198 0.57 3.19 3.36
CA GLU A 198 1.39 1.99 3.43
C GLU A 198 1.66 1.37 2.05
N ALA A 199 0.65 1.30 1.17
CA ALA A 199 0.83 0.83 -0.20
C ALA A 199 1.82 1.69 -0.99
N LEU A 200 1.79 3.01 -0.81
CA LEU A 200 2.74 3.92 -1.45
C LEU A 200 4.16 3.73 -0.89
N LEU A 201 4.31 3.63 0.44
CA LEU A 201 5.61 3.37 1.09
C LEU A 201 6.18 2.00 0.68
N TYR A 202 5.33 0.98 0.64
CA TYR A 202 5.66 -0.36 0.15
C TYR A 202 6.19 -0.29 -1.28
N SER A 203 5.50 0.45 -2.17
CA SER A 203 5.94 0.61 -3.56
C SER A 203 7.36 1.17 -3.63
N VAL A 204 7.68 2.20 -2.84
CA VAL A 204 9.03 2.76 -2.91
C VAL A 204 10.07 1.80 -2.35
N ARG A 205 9.81 1.14 -1.21
CA ARG A 205 10.76 0.15 -0.69
C ARG A 205 11.00 -0.98 -1.69
N LEU A 206 9.92 -1.51 -2.28
CA LEU A 206 9.99 -2.56 -3.29
C LEU A 206 10.86 -2.14 -4.47
N TYR A 207 10.53 -1.03 -5.13
CA TYR A 207 11.24 -0.61 -6.34
C TYR A 207 12.66 -0.11 -6.05
N THR A 208 12.92 0.47 -4.87
CA THR A 208 14.27 0.80 -4.42
C THR A 208 15.11 -0.46 -4.22
N SER A 209 14.55 -1.50 -3.59
CA SER A 209 15.21 -2.80 -3.43
C SER A 209 15.44 -3.52 -4.76
N LEU A 210 14.57 -3.29 -5.76
CA LEU A 210 14.77 -3.72 -7.15
C LEU A 210 15.78 -2.86 -7.92
N LYS A 211 16.40 -1.86 -7.28
CA LYS A 211 17.38 -0.94 -7.86
C LYS A 211 16.81 -0.11 -9.03
N ILE A 212 15.50 0.13 -9.00
CA ILE A 212 14.84 1.00 -9.97
C ILE A 212 15.18 2.45 -9.65
N SER A 213 15.41 3.25 -10.70
CA SER A 213 15.70 4.67 -10.57
C SER A 213 14.56 5.42 -9.88
N THR A 214 14.88 6.38 -9.01
CA THR A 214 13.89 7.27 -8.35
C THR A 214 13.15 8.19 -9.34
N ASN A 215 13.60 8.24 -10.60
CA ASN A 215 12.93 8.94 -11.68
C ASN A 215 12.08 8.03 -12.57
N SER A 216 12.10 6.71 -12.32
CA SER A 216 11.24 5.76 -13.04
C SER A 216 9.77 5.96 -12.65
N ARG A 217 8.87 5.60 -13.57
CA ARG A 217 7.43 5.67 -13.33
C ARG A 217 6.89 4.32 -12.92
N VAL A 218 6.11 4.37 -11.84
CA VAL A 218 5.32 3.25 -11.35
C VAL A 218 3.85 3.61 -11.55
N PHE A 219 3.11 2.73 -12.21
CA PHE A 219 1.66 2.80 -12.23
C PHE A 219 1.12 2.06 -11.01
N ILE A 220 0.22 2.72 -10.26
CA ILE A 220 -0.41 2.14 -9.07
C ILE A 220 -1.93 2.23 -9.24
N GLY A 221 -2.60 1.10 -9.11
CA GLY A 221 -4.05 0.99 -9.05
C GLY A 221 -4.47 0.53 -7.66
N ILE A 222 -5.39 1.25 -7.03
CA ILE A 222 -5.97 0.87 -5.73
C ILE A 222 -7.48 0.83 -5.88
N ARG A 223 -8.08 -0.27 -5.47
CA ARG A 223 -9.53 -0.47 -5.50
C ARG A 223 -10.02 -0.99 -4.16
N HIS A 224 -11.18 -0.52 -3.73
CA HIS A 224 -11.89 -1.08 -2.59
C HIS A 224 -13.19 -1.72 -3.09
N GLY A 225 -13.64 -2.79 -2.43
CA GLY A 225 -14.91 -3.42 -2.76
C GLY A 225 -15.60 -4.01 -1.54
N GLY A 226 -16.85 -4.44 -1.74
CA GLY A 226 -17.73 -4.86 -0.65
C GLY A 226 -18.20 -3.70 0.23
N LEU A 227 -18.23 -2.48 -0.31
CA LEU A 227 -18.52 -1.25 0.46
C LEU A 227 -20.01 -0.94 0.59
N LYS A 228 -20.85 -1.59 -0.21
CA LYS A 228 -22.30 -1.37 -0.21
C LYS A 228 -22.85 -1.61 1.21
N ASP A 229 -23.76 -0.74 1.64
CA ASP A 229 -24.45 -0.79 2.93
C ASP A 229 -23.55 -0.64 4.18
N ARG A 230 -22.26 -0.30 3.99
CA ARG A 230 -21.35 0.00 5.10
C ARG A 230 -21.45 1.43 5.61
N ILE A 231 -21.09 1.63 6.87
CA ILE A 231 -21.05 2.95 7.51
C ILE A 231 -19.61 3.50 7.53
N LEU A 232 -19.41 4.74 7.07
CA LEU A 232 -18.13 5.45 7.14
C LEU A 232 -17.94 6.08 8.52
N SER A 233 -16.83 5.76 9.19
CA SER A 233 -16.55 6.31 10.52
C SER A 233 -15.06 6.58 10.73
N ASP A 234 -14.71 7.28 11.81
CA ASP A 234 -13.36 7.21 12.40
C ASP A 234 -13.26 5.89 13.19
N SER A 235 -12.09 5.24 13.17
CA SER A 235 -11.77 4.10 14.01
C SER A 235 -11.84 4.39 15.52
N ARG A 236 -11.87 5.66 15.94
CA ARG A 236 -11.99 6.12 17.34
C ARG A 236 -13.43 6.37 17.81
N ASN A 237 -14.46 5.88 17.10
CA ASN A 237 -15.87 5.99 17.49
C ASN A 237 -16.45 7.42 17.62
N LYS A 238 -15.97 8.39 16.81
CA LYS A 238 -16.79 9.57 16.46
C LYS A 238 -17.38 9.33 15.07
N GLY A 239 -18.56 8.71 15.04
CA GLY A 239 -19.28 8.40 13.79
C GLY A 239 -19.63 9.69 13.05
N LEU A 240 -19.38 9.74 11.74
CA LEU A 240 -19.65 10.94 10.95
C LEU A 240 -20.54 10.70 9.71
N PHE A 241 -20.55 9.55 9.01
CA PHE A 241 -21.40 9.40 7.80
C PHE A 241 -21.84 7.96 7.44
N SER A 242 -23.08 7.79 6.95
CA SER A 242 -23.57 6.53 6.33
C SER A 242 -23.49 6.64 4.80
N PHE A 243 -23.05 5.59 4.09
CA PHE A 243 -22.95 5.58 2.62
C PHE A 243 -24.29 5.38 1.88
N SER A 244 -25.42 5.38 2.58
CA SER A 244 -26.73 5.04 1.99
C SER A 244 -27.36 6.13 1.09
N LYS A 245 -26.60 7.12 0.57
CA LYS A 245 -27.18 8.21 -0.24
C LYS A 245 -26.40 8.69 -1.48
N TYR A 246 -25.28 8.07 -1.88
CA TYR A 246 -24.49 8.56 -3.03
C TYR A 246 -24.11 7.47 -4.04
N VAL A 247 -25.06 6.61 -4.41
CA VAL A 247 -24.99 5.89 -5.69
C VAL A 247 -26.19 6.38 -6.52
N SER A 248 -26.05 7.55 -7.13
CA SER A 248 -26.85 7.89 -8.31
C SER A 248 -26.33 7.07 -9.47
N GLN A 249 -27.26 6.44 -10.19
CA GLN A 249 -27.04 5.78 -11.47
C GLN A 249 -26.31 6.73 -12.42
N GLU A 250 -25.21 6.25 -12.99
CA GLU A 250 -24.82 6.36 -14.41
C GLU A 250 -23.67 5.38 -14.70
#